data_AF-H0SQW6-F1
#
_entry.id   AF-H0SQW6-F1
#
_cell.length_a   1.000
_cell.length_b   1.000
_cell.length_c   1.000
_cell.angle_alpha   90.00
_cell.angle_beta   90.00
_cell.angle_gamma   90.00
#
_symmetry.space_group_name_H-M   'P 1'
#
loop_
_entity.id
_entity.type
_entity.pdbx_description
1 polymer ?
#
loop_
_entity_poly.entity_id
_entity_poly.type
_entity_poly.pdbx_seq_one_letter_code
_entity_poly.pdbx_strand_id
1 'polypeptide(L)'
;MSALTYEAIWRSISARIHGLAKAASAHAGFLAASNRSPYGADKELQRQCAEILDIIEEFQRNYIGALPLVASRAIDSFRADTGQQIRQNSAGDALLVRTILVKLIAFEAEFTYCLSDQMERVRSASELAFMHLQRLIVADEDYQKKWKDAYSHHETSCEKLGATHLLWHGIWAFKVDAVAGGKTDLVYQEPLQMGSVPVSLGLVLTEWKRVTGSNADTAYVEARAQAALYQGGVLGGLELNSHRYLVIVTERQIVPPADLVEGNVVYRHINIAVDPYSPSVAAKRM
;
A
#
# COMPACT_ATOMS: atom_id res chain seq x y z
N MET A 1 -22.73 10.17 13.45
CA MET A 1 -22.70 8.76 13.01
C MET A 1 -21.33 8.53 12.37
N SER A 2 -20.49 7.69 12.97
CA SER A 2 -19.16 7.37 12.44
C SER A 2 -19.33 6.61 11.12
N ALA A 3 -18.76 7.10 10.02
CA ALA A 3 -18.74 6.39 8.75
C ALA A 3 -17.87 5.13 8.94
N LEU A 4 -18.48 3.95 8.88
CA LEU A 4 -17.75 2.69 8.95
C LEU A 4 -16.79 2.59 7.76
N THR A 5 -15.51 2.37 8.04
CA THR A 5 -14.48 2.15 7.02
C THR A 5 -14.70 0.81 6.32
N TYR A 6 -14.24 0.66 5.08
CA TYR A 6 -14.35 -0.60 4.35
C TYR A 6 -13.71 -1.77 5.11
N GLU A 7 -12.65 -1.51 5.87
CA GLU A 7 -12.01 -2.53 6.73
C GLU A 7 -12.92 -3.04 7.84
N ALA A 8 -13.70 -2.16 8.47
CA ALA A 8 -14.62 -2.55 9.53
C ALA A 8 -15.72 -3.47 8.99
N ILE A 9 -16.22 -3.17 7.79
CA ILE A 9 -17.23 -4.00 7.11
C ILE A 9 -16.61 -5.31 6.64
N TRP A 10 -15.40 -5.29 6.06
CA TRP A 10 -14.71 -6.52 5.67
C TRP A 10 -14.48 -7.45 6.87
N ARG A 11 -14.10 -6.94 8.04
CA ARG A 11 -13.97 -7.77 9.26
C ARG A 11 -15.26 -8.50 9.60
N SER A 12 -16.42 -7.87 9.42
CA SER A 12 -17.71 -8.53 9.62
C SER A 12 -17.96 -9.64 8.58
N ILE A 13 -17.60 -9.41 7.31
CA ILE A 13 -17.72 -10.40 6.22
C ILE A 13 -16.78 -11.59 6.48
N SER A 14 -15.51 -11.32 6.78
CA SER A 14 -14.51 -12.33 7.14
C SER A 14 -14.95 -13.16 8.35
N ALA A 15 -15.46 -12.53 9.42
CA ALA A 15 -15.99 -13.25 10.58
C ALA A 15 -17.13 -14.20 10.21
N ARG A 16 -17.98 -13.80 9.26
CA ARG A 16 -19.09 -14.62 8.75
C ARG A 16 -18.59 -15.81 7.93
N ILE A 17 -17.59 -15.62 7.08
CA ILE A 17 -16.91 -16.71 6.34
C ILE A 17 -16.28 -17.71 7.31
N HIS A 18 -15.58 -17.23 8.34
CA HIS A 18 -15.00 -18.07 9.38
C HIS A 18 -16.06 -18.86 10.17
N GLY A 19 -17.21 -18.23 10.47
CA GLY A 19 -18.34 -18.91 11.11
C GLY A 19 -18.88 -20.05 10.26
N LEU A 20 -19.06 -19.81 8.96
CA LEU A 20 -19.51 -20.81 8.00
C LEU A 20 -18.51 -21.96 7.85
N ALA A 21 -17.21 -21.66 7.79
CA ALA A 21 -16.15 -22.66 7.75
C ALA A 21 -16.20 -23.60 8.98
N LYS A 22 -16.38 -23.04 10.18
CA LYS A 22 -16.53 -23.83 11.41
C LYS A 22 -17.78 -24.72 11.37
N ALA A 23 -18.91 -24.20 10.88
CA ALA A 23 -20.13 -24.98 10.71
C ALA A 23 -19.94 -26.16 9.73
N ALA A 24 -19.24 -25.92 8.61
CA ALA A 24 -18.90 -26.95 7.65
C ALA A 24 -17.96 -28.02 8.22
N SER A 25 -16.95 -27.63 9.01
CA SER A 25 -16.07 -28.58 9.71
C SER A 25 -16.85 -29.44 10.71
N ALA A 26 -17.76 -28.85 11.48
CA ALA A 26 -18.62 -29.59 12.40
C ALA A 26 -19.52 -30.60 11.64
N HIS A 27 -20.11 -30.17 10.52
CA HIS A 27 -20.91 -31.03 9.66
C HIS A 27 -20.12 -32.21 9.08
N ALA A 28 -18.90 -31.96 8.60
CA ALA A 28 -17.99 -33.00 8.12
C ALA A 28 -17.66 -34.03 9.23
N GLY A 29 -17.50 -33.57 10.48
CA GLY A 29 -17.34 -34.45 11.64
C GLY A 29 -18.52 -35.39 11.87
N PHE A 30 -19.75 -34.89 11.77
CA PHE A 30 -20.96 -35.71 11.89
C PHE A 30 -21.09 -36.74 10.76
N LEU A 31 -20.73 -36.36 9.53
CA LEU A 31 -20.72 -37.25 8.37
C LEU A 31 -19.72 -38.39 8.55
N ALA A 32 -18.51 -38.10 9.02
CA ALA A 32 -17.48 -39.11 9.27
C ALA A 32 -17.91 -40.14 10.33
N ALA A 33 -18.71 -39.72 11.32
CA ALA A 33 -19.17 -40.59 12.41
C ALA A 33 -20.42 -41.41 12.07
N SER A 34 -21.32 -40.92 11.21
CA SER A 34 -22.66 -41.51 11.00
C SER A 34 -22.96 -41.96 9.56
N ASN A 35 -22.07 -41.66 8.61
CA ASN A 35 -22.21 -41.92 7.17
C ASN A 35 -23.54 -41.41 6.55
N ARG A 36 -24.24 -40.50 7.24
CA ARG A 36 -25.50 -39.90 6.81
C ARG A 36 -25.41 -38.39 6.98
N SER A 37 -25.73 -37.63 5.93
CA SER A 37 -25.87 -36.18 6.04
C SER A 37 -27.12 -35.88 6.87
N PRO A 38 -27.03 -35.16 8.00
CA PRO A 38 -28.22 -34.63 8.66
C PRO A 38 -29.06 -33.81 7.68
N TYR A 39 -30.37 -34.07 7.68
CA TYR A 39 -31.32 -33.58 6.67
C TYR A 39 -31.13 -32.10 6.31
N GLY A 40 -30.69 -31.84 5.08
CA GLY A 40 -30.65 -30.49 4.49
C GLY A 40 -29.45 -29.62 4.87
N ALA A 41 -28.46 -30.13 5.61
CA ALA A 41 -27.29 -29.35 6.01
C ALA A 41 -26.51 -28.76 4.82
N ASP A 42 -26.31 -29.54 3.75
CA ASP A 42 -25.63 -29.05 2.54
C ASP A 42 -26.41 -27.92 1.85
N LYS A 43 -27.75 -27.96 1.86
CA LYS A 43 -28.62 -26.89 1.33
C LYS A 43 -28.50 -25.62 2.17
N GLU A 44 -28.39 -25.75 3.48
CA GLU A 44 -28.22 -24.61 4.38
C GLU A 44 -26.83 -23.97 4.23
N LEU A 45 -25.77 -24.78 4.12
CA LEU A 45 -24.42 -24.29 3.82
C LEU A 45 -24.39 -23.55 2.48
N GLN A 46 -25.04 -24.10 1.45
CA GLN A 46 -25.18 -23.45 0.15
C GLN A 46 -25.92 -22.11 0.24
N ARG A 47 -27.02 -22.05 1.01
CA ARG A 47 -27.77 -20.81 1.24
C ARG A 47 -26.89 -19.74 1.87
N GLN A 48 -26.07 -20.10 2.87
CA GLN A 48 -25.16 -19.16 3.50
C GLN A 48 -24.02 -18.71 2.59
N CYS A 49 -23.51 -19.58 1.71
CA CYS A 49 -22.55 -19.19 0.67
C CYS A 49 -23.14 -18.13 -0.27
N ALA A 50 -24.40 -18.30 -0.69
CA ALA A 50 -25.10 -17.35 -1.55
C ALA A 50 -25.27 -15.98 -0.89
N GLU A 51 -25.71 -15.94 0.37
CA GLU A 51 -25.82 -14.69 1.10
C GLU A 51 -24.47 -13.98 1.34
N ILE A 52 -23.39 -14.73 1.54
CA ILE A 52 -22.05 -14.16 1.65
C ILE A 52 -21.62 -13.53 0.32
N LEU A 53 -21.90 -14.21 -0.80
CA LEU A 53 -21.62 -13.67 -2.13
C LEU A 53 -22.36 -12.34 -2.34
N ASP A 54 -23.65 -12.27 -2.01
CA ASP A 54 -24.43 -11.03 -2.16
C ASP A 54 -23.84 -9.87 -1.35
N ILE A 55 -23.36 -10.14 -0.13
CA ILE A 55 -22.71 -9.13 0.72
C ILE A 55 -21.35 -8.70 0.15
N ILE A 56 -20.55 -9.63 -0.39
CA ILE A 56 -19.28 -9.29 -1.06
C ILE A 56 -19.54 -8.39 -2.27
N GLU A 57 -20.58 -8.67 -3.05
CA GLU A 57 -20.95 -7.83 -4.20
C GLU A 57 -21.44 -6.44 -3.77
N GLU A 58 -22.23 -6.36 -2.70
CA GLU A 58 -22.65 -5.08 -2.13
C GLU A 58 -21.46 -4.28 -1.58
N PHE A 59 -20.55 -4.96 -0.87
CA PHE A 59 -19.31 -4.36 -0.38
C PHE A 59 -18.48 -3.78 -1.53
N GLN A 60 -18.31 -4.52 -2.64
CA GLN A 60 -17.61 -4.03 -3.82
C GLN A 60 -18.28 -2.78 -4.38
N ARG A 61 -19.62 -2.80 -4.58
CA ARG A 61 -20.36 -1.64 -5.12
C ARG A 61 -20.20 -0.39 -4.27
N ASN A 62 -20.24 -0.53 -2.95
CA ASN A 62 -20.21 0.59 -2.02
C ASN A 62 -18.80 1.20 -1.86
N TYR A 63 -17.75 0.42 -2.11
CA TYR A 63 -16.36 0.81 -1.82
C TYR A 63 -15.40 0.73 -3.02
N ILE A 64 -15.89 0.50 -4.24
CA ILE A 64 -15.04 0.31 -5.44
C ILE A 64 -14.01 1.44 -5.66
N GLY A 65 -14.38 2.70 -5.37
CA GLY A 65 -13.49 3.84 -5.52
C GLY A 65 -12.45 4.00 -4.41
N ALA A 66 -12.58 3.24 -3.32
CA ALA A 66 -11.71 3.31 -2.14
C ALA A 66 -10.88 2.03 -1.93
N LEU A 67 -11.17 0.94 -2.62
CA LEU A 67 -10.47 -0.33 -2.49
C LEU A 67 -9.13 -0.31 -3.27
N PRO A 68 -8.05 -0.92 -2.74
CA PRO A 68 -6.86 -1.20 -3.52
C PRO A 68 -7.20 -1.98 -4.79
N LEU A 69 -6.49 -1.70 -5.89
CA LEU A 69 -6.76 -2.38 -7.18
C LEU A 69 -6.58 -3.90 -7.09
N VAL A 70 -5.59 -4.36 -6.32
CA VAL A 70 -5.35 -5.79 -6.10
C VAL A 70 -6.52 -6.46 -5.37
N ALA A 71 -7.12 -5.76 -4.40
CA ALA A 71 -8.31 -6.22 -3.71
C ALA A 71 -9.51 -6.27 -4.68
N SER A 72 -9.71 -5.21 -5.48
CA SER A 72 -10.79 -5.17 -6.48
C SER A 72 -10.70 -6.33 -7.48
N ARG A 73 -9.49 -6.63 -7.98
CA ARG A 73 -9.24 -7.78 -8.88
C ARG A 73 -9.50 -9.13 -8.22
N ALA A 74 -9.15 -9.28 -6.94
CA ALA A 74 -9.43 -10.50 -6.20
C ALA A 74 -10.95 -10.75 -6.09
N ILE A 75 -11.76 -9.69 -5.85
CA ILE A 75 -13.23 -9.82 -5.88
C ILE A 75 -13.71 -10.21 -7.28
N ASP A 76 -13.23 -9.55 -8.33
CA ASP A 76 -13.66 -9.84 -9.71
C ASP A 76 -13.36 -11.28 -10.12
N SER A 77 -12.15 -11.76 -9.81
CA SER A 77 -11.73 -13.15 -10.04
C SER A 77 -12.61 -14.14 -9.26
N PHE A 78 -12.84 -13.87 -7.97
CA PHE A 78 -13.71 -14.69 -7.14
C PHE A 78 -15.15 -14.76 -7.67
N ARG A 79 -15.71 -13.64 -8.13
CA ARG A 79 -17.06 -13.57 -8.70
C ARG A 79 -17.18 -14.34 -10.01
N ALA A 80 -16.17 -14.23 -10.88
CA ALA A 80 -16.15 -14.88 -12.19
C ALA A 80 -16.11 -16.42 -12.09
N ASP A 81 -15.42 -16.97 -11.08
CA ASP A 81 -15.34 -18.43 -10.86
C ASP A 81 -16.29 -18.89 -9.74
N THR A 82 -15.90 -18.70 -8.48
CA THR A 82 -16.65 -19.21 -7.33
C THR A 82 -18.06 -18.61 -7.22
N GLY A 83 -18.21 -17.32 -7.54
CA GLY A 83 -19.51 -16.65 -7.56
C GLY A 83 -20.48 -17.30 -8.55
N GLN A 84 -19.99 -17.68 -9.73
CA GLN A 84 -20.79 -18.41 -10.71
C GLN A 84 -21.18 -19.81 -10.19
N GLN A 85 -20.25 -20.54 -9.57
CA GLN A 85 -20.51 -21.86 -8.97
C GLN A 85 -21.56 -21.79 -7.85
N ILE A 86 -21.49 -20.76 -7.00
CA ILE A 86 -22.50 -20.50 -5.95
C ILE A 86 -23.88 -20.30 -6.57
N ARG A 87 -24.01 -19.49 -7.62
CA ARG A 87 -25.31 -19.22 -8.27
C ARG A 87 -25.87 -20.46 -8.97
N GLN A 88 -25.01 -21.32 -9.51
CA GLN A 88 -25.41 -22.51 -10.26
C GLN A 88 -25.77 -23.70 -9.34
N ASN A 89 -25.30 -23.72 -8.09
CA ASN A 89 -25.55 -24.81 -7.16
C ASN A 89 -26.90 -24.70 -6.41
N SER A 90 -28.01 -24.50 -7.12
CA SER A 90 -29.33 -24.30 -6.51
C SER A 90 -29.89 -25.54 -5.79
N ALA A 91 -29.39 -26.74 -6.11
CA ALA A 91 -29.85 -28.00 -5.52
C ALA A 91 -29.14 -28.37 -4.21
N GLY A 92 -28.03 -27.70 -3.87
CA GLY A 92 -27.19 -28.04 -2.72
C GLY A 92 -26.38 -29.32 -2.95
N ASP A 93 -25.74 -29.46 -4.11
CA ASP A 93 -24.81 -30.56 -4.38
C ASP A 93 -23.67 -30.52 -3.34
N ALA A 94 -23.59 -31.56 -2.51
CA ALA A 94 -22.68 -31.60 -1.37
C ALA A 94 -21.20 -31.53 -1.77
N LEU A 95 -20.83 -32.08 -2.93
CA LEU A 95 -19.44 -32.03 -3.40
C LEU A 95 -19.10 -30.60 -3.85
N LEU A 96 -20.01 -29.98 -4.59
CA LEU A 96 -19.84 -28.60 -5.06
C LEU A 96 -19.85 -27.60 -3.89
N VAL A 97 -20.71 -27.79 -2.88
CA VAL A 97 -20.72 -26.97 -1.66
C VAL A 97 -19.36 -26.99 -0.96
N ARG A 98 -18.72 -28.17 -0.84
CA ARG A 98 -17.40 -28.28 -0.22
C ARG A 98 -16.33 -27.55 -1.03
N THR A 99 -16.34 -27.68 -2.35
CA THR A 99 -15.42 -26.93 -3.22
C THR A 99 -15.62 -25.42 -3.08
N ILE A 100 -16.87 -24.95 -3.08
CA ILE A 100 -17.22 -23.55 -2.86
C ILE A 100 -16.68 -23.05 -1.51
N LEU A 101 -16.85 -23.81 -0.44
CA LEU A 101 -16.38 -23.44 0.89
C LEU A 101 -14.86 -23.28 0.95
N VAL A 102 -14.12 -24.21 0.35
CA VAL A 102 -12.65 -24.11 0.26
C VAL A 102 -12.24 -22.87 -0.51
N LYS A 103 -12.88 -22.61 -1.66
CA LYS A 103 -12.60 -21.43 -2.48
C LYS A 103 -12.97 -20.12 -1.75
N LEU A 104 -14.06 -20.11 -0.99
CA LEU A 104 -14.49 -18.95 -0.21
C LEU A 104 -13.52 -18.65 0.94
N ILE A 105 -12.99 -19.67 1.62
CA ILE A 105 -11.97 -19.50 2.66
C ILE A 105 -10.65 -19.03 2.03
N ALA A 106 -10.25 -19.58 0.89
CA ALA A 106 -9.05 -19.15 0.17
C ALA A 106 -9.16 -17.69 -0.27
N PHE A 107 -10.33 -17.31 -0.82
CA PHE A 107 -10.63 -15.92 -1.17
C PHE A 107 -10.58 -15.01 0.06
N GLU A 108 -11.15 -15.41 1.20
CA GLU A 108 -11.10 -14.60 2.43
C GLU A 108 -9.66 -14.31 2.85
N ALA A 109 -8.80 -15.33 2.85
CA ALA A 109 -7.40 -15.17 3.22
C ALA A 109 -6.65 -14.26 2.22
N GLU A 110 -6.85 -14.47 0.92
CA GLU A 110 -6.26 -13.64 -0.14
C GLU A 110 -6.74 -12.19 -0.06
N PHE A 111 -8.05 -11.99 0.10
CA PHE A 111 -8.63 -10.65 0.15
C PHE A 111 -8.25 -9.92 1.43
N THR A 112 -8.21 -10.61 2.58
CA THR A 112 -7.66 -10.06 3.83
C THR A 112 -6.20 -9.66 3.67
N TYR A 113 -5.40 -10.44 2.92
CA TYR A 113 -4.03 -10.08 2.58
C TYR A 113 -3.98 -8.85 1.66
N CYS A 114 -4.81 -8.79 0.61
CA CYS A 114 -4.90 -7.62 -0.28
C CYS A 114 -5.35 -6.34 0.44
N LEU A 115 -6.18 -6.49 1.46
CA LEU A 115 -6.64 -5.41 2.34
C LEU A 115 -5.67 -5.14 3.49
N SER A 116 -4.67 -5.98 3.70
CA SER A 116 -3.76 -5.80 4.82
C SER A 116 -3.05 -4.46 4.65
N ASP A 117 -3.29 -3.61 5.65
CA ASP A 117 -2.86 -2.24 5.94
C ASP A 117 -1.36 -1.95 5.69
N GLN A 118 -0.58 -2.87 5.14
CA GLN A 118 0.85 -2.67 4.93
C GLN A 118 1.14 -1.55 3.94
N MET A 119 0.46 -1.47 2.78
CA MET A 119 0.71 -0.39 1.82
C MET A 119 0.28 0.97 2.37
N GLU A 120 -0.87 1.04 3.04
CA GLU A 120 -1.35 2.28 3.68
C GLU A 120 -0.51 2.67 4.89
N ARG A 121 0.00 1.72 5.68
CA ARG A 121 0.98 1.96 6.74
C ARG A 121 2.30 2.46 6.20
N VAL A 122 2.82 1.85 5.15
CA VAL A 122 4.06 2.28 4.50
C VAL A 122 3.89 3.69 3.94
N ARG A 123 2.75 3.97 3.27
CA ARG A 123 2.41 5.32 2.80
C ARG A 123 2.34 6.32 3.96
N SER A 124 1.54 6.03 4.98
CA SER A 124 1.35 6.91 6.14
C SER A 124 2.64 7.15 6.92
N ALA A 125 3.46 6.11 7.11
CA ALA A 125 4.78 6.22 7.74
C ALA A 125 5.76 7.03 6.89
N SER A 126 5.72 6.91 5.56
CA SER A 126 6.56 7.71 4.66
C SER A 126 6.19 9.20 4.70
N GLU A 127 4.90 9.52 4.63
CA GLU A 127 4.39 10.90 4.77
C GLU A 127 4.76 11.49 6.14
N LEU A 128 4.60 10.70 7.21
CA LEU A 128 5.03 11.09 8.56
C LEU A 128 6.53 11.33 8.61
N ALA A 129 7.33 10.50 7.95
CA ALA A 129 8.77 10.63 7.94
C ALA A 129 9.24 11.90 7.21
N PHE A 130 8.66 12.25 6.07
CA PHE A 130 8.95 13.53 5.40
C PHE A 130 8.52 14.74 6.24
N MET A 131 7.35 14.66 6.87
CA MET A 131 6.87 15.70 7.77
C MET A 131 7.76 15.84 9.01
N HIS A 132 8.22 14.73 9.57
CA HIS A 132 9.16 14.71 10.69
C HIS A 132 10.51 15.30 10.28
N LEU A 133 11.02 14.92 9.11
CA LEU A 133 12.26 15.46 8.55
C LEU A 133 12.22 16.99 8.48
N GLN A 134 11.18 17.56 7.87
CA GLN A 134 11.05 19.01 7.76
C GLN A 134 10.99 19.70 9.13
N ARG A 135 10.29 19.11 10.10
CA ARG A 135 10.21 19.63 11.47
C ARG A 135 11.54 19.54 12.21
N LEU A 136 12.29 18.46 12.00
CA LEU A 136 13.59 18.28 12.62
C LEU A 136 14.60 19.31 12.10
N ILE A 137 14.59 19.61 10.79
CA ILE A 137 15.40 20.69 10.20
C ILE A 137 15.06 22.06 10.80
N VAL A 138 13.81 22.29 11.21
CA VAL A 138 13.40 23.56 11.85
C VAL A 138 13.81 23.59 13.32
N ALA A 139 13.67 22.48 14.03
CA ALA A 139 13.77 22.43 15.50
C ALA A 139 15.19 22.20 16.03
N ASP A 140 16.08 21.59 15.23
CA ASP A 140 17.44 21.21 15.63
C ASP A 140 18.47 21.92 14.75
N GLU A 141 19.25 22.84 15.35
CA GLU A 141 20.25 23.65 14.63
C GLU A 141 21.39 22.81 14.04
N ASP A 142 21.82 21.77 14.73
CA ASP A 142 22.87 20.87 14.24
C ASP A 142 22.36 20.04 13.06
N TYR A 143 21.11 19.59 13.14
CA TYR A 143 20.45 18.88 12.04
C TYR A 143 20.23 19.81 10.84
N GLN A 144 19.82 21.06 11.08
CA GLN A 144 19.69 22.08 10.04
C GLN A 144 21.04 22.32 9.34
N LYS A 145 22.12 22.51 10.11
CA LYS A 145 23.46 22.73 9.58
C LYS A 145 23.91 21.56 8.72
N LYS A 146 23.71 20.32 9.18
CA LYS A 146 24.01 19.11 8.40
C LYS A 146 23.26 19.07 7.06
N TRP A 147 22.00 19.48 7.03
CA TRP A 147 21.22 19.56 5.79
C TRP A 147 21.64 20.71 4.87
N LYS A 148 21.98 21.88 5.42
CA LYS A 148 22.59 22.99 4.66
C LYS A 148 23.91 22.60 4.03
N ASP A 149 24.76 21.89 4.77
CA ASP A 149 26.03 21.36 4.26
C ASP A 149 25.77 20.31 3.17
N ALA A 150 24.87 19.36 3.36
CA ALA A 150 24.53 18.40 2.31
C ALA A 150 24.01 19.09 1.03
N TYR A 151 23.14 20.08 1.18
CA TYR A 151 22.60 20.88 0.08
C TYR A 151 23.69 21.65 -0.67
N SER A 152 24.69 22.22 0.03
CA SER A 152 25.78 22.94 -0.64
C SER A 152 26.70 22.03 -1.47
N HIS A 153 26.83 20.75 -1.08
CA HIS A 153 27.70 19.80 -1.79
C HIS A 153 27.05 19.23 -3.07
N HIS A 154 26.11 18.28 -2.94
CA HIS A 154 25.52 17.58 -4.08
C HIS A 154 24.18 16.94 -3.73
N GLU A 155 23.36 16.67 -4.75
CA GLU A 155 22.08 15.94 -4.64
C GLU A 155 22.20 14.63 -3.85
N THR A 156 23.25 13.85 -4.14
CA THR A 156 23.52 12.56 -3.48
C THR A 156 23.73 12.69 -1.97
N SER A 157 24.24 13.82 -1.48
CA SER A 157 24.39 14.04 -0.05
C SER A 157 23.02 14.21 0.62
N CYS A 158 22.09 14.92 -0.04
CA CYS A 158 20.71 15.04 0.41
C CYS A 158 19.96 13.71 0.34
N GLU A 159 20.15 12.94 -0.75
CA GLU A 159 19.60 11.57 -0.90
C GLU A 159 19.97 10.69 0.29
N LYS A 160 21.27 10.64 0.63
CA LYS A 160 21.78 9.79 1.73
C LYS A 160 21.17 10.18 3.08
N LEU A 161 21.11 11.48 3.38
CA LEU A 161 20.48 11.96 4.62
C LEU A 161 18.98 11.66 4.65
N GLY A 162 18.29 11.90 3.55
CA GLY A 162 16.86 11.63 3.40
C GLY A 162 16.53 10.15 3.58
N ALA A 163 17.26 9.27 2.90
CA ALA A 163 17.10 7.83 3.00
C ALA A 163 17.41 7.31 4.40
N THR A 164 18.47 7.83 5.04
CA THR A 164 18.80 7.49 6.43
C THR A 164 17.68 7.94 7.38
N HIS A 165 17.08 9.11 7.16
CA HIS A 165 15.94 9.57 7.94
C HIS A 165 14.73 8.66 7.73
N LEU A 166 14.41 8.25 6.51
CA LEU A 166 13.32 7.31 6.22
C LEU A 166 13.52 5.96 6.95
N LEU A 167 14.77 5.47 7.03
CA LEU A 167 15.09 4.26 7.77
C LEU A 167 14.80 4.38 9.28
N TRP A 168 14.89 5.57 9.88
CA TRP A 168 14.50 5.79 11.29
C TRP A 168 13.00 5.52 11.52
N HIS A 169 12.18 5.58 10.48
CA HIS A 169 10.76 5.25 10.51
C HIS A 169 10.47 3.84 9.96
N GLY A 170 11.51 3.02 9.78
CA GLY A 170 11.39 1.68 9.22
C GLY A 170 11.11 1.65 7.73
N ILE A 171 11.29 2.77 7.01
CA ILE A 171 11.04 2.87 5.57
C ILE A 171 12.36 2.77 4.81
N TRP A 172 12.46 1.79 3.91
CA TRP A 172 13.63 1.66 3.05
C TRP A 172 13.42 2.43 1.74
N ALA A 173 14.19 3.48 1.53
CA ALA A 173 14.11 4.29 0.31
C ALA A 173 15.08 3.78 -0.76
N PHE A 174 14.62 3.70 -2.00
CA PHE A 174 15.43 3.32 -3.16
C PHE A 174 15.14 4.22 -4.35
N LYS A 175 16.08 4.26 -5.30
CA LYS A 175 15.88 4.87 -6.62
C LYS A 175 16.08 3.86 -7.75
N VAL A 176 15.65 4.22 -8.94
CA VAL A 176 15.84 3.39 -10.14
C VAL A 176 17.26 3.58 -10.66
N ASP A 177 17.95 2.48 -10.95
CA ASP A 177 19.18 2.51 -11.72
C ASP A 177 18.82 2.74 -13.20
N ALA A 178 19.21 3.90 -13.74
CA ALA A 178 18.91 4.31 -15.10
C ALA A 178 19.56 3.42 -16.19
N VAL A 179 20.59 2.63 -15.85
CA VAL A 179 21.35 1.79 -16.79
C VAL A 179 20.86 0.34 -16.75
N ALA A 180 20.58 -0.18 -15.56
CA ALA A 180 20.22 -1.60 -15.37
C ALA A 180 18.72 -1.82 -15.13
N GLY A 181 17.92 -0.77 -14.90
CA GLY A 181 16.53 -0.88 -14.44
C GLY A 181 16.42 -1.48 -13.02
N GLY A 182 17.55 -1.59 -12.33
CA GLY A 182 17.68 -2.16 -10.99
C GLY A 182 17.26 -1.18 -9.89
N LYS A 183 17.27 -1.64 -8.64
CA LYS A 183 16.95 -0.82 -7.48
C LYS A 183 18.23 -0.53 -6.70
N THR A 184 18.53 0.74 -6.50
CA THR A 184 19.74 1.18 -5.81
C THR A 184 19.38 1.71 -4.44
N ASP A 185 20.02 1.15 -3.40
CA ASP A 185 19.94 1.68 -2.06
C ASP A 185 20.52 3.09 -2.01
N LEU A 186 19.77 4.04 -1.44
CA LEU A 186 20.20 5.44 -1.46
C LEU A 186 21.32 5.76 -0.46
N VAL A 187 21.53 4.94 0.57
CA VAL A 187 22.55 5.18 1.59
C VAL A 187 23.93 4.74 1.09
N TYR A 188 24.04 3.48 0.70
CA TYR A 188 25.29 2.86 0.22
C TYR A 188 25.50 3.01 -1.28
N GLN A 189 24.46 3.35 -2.05
CA GLN A 189 24.50 3.47 -3.52
C GLN A 189 24.89 2.14 -4.19
N GLU A 190 24.43 1.04 -3.60
CA GLU A 190 24.64 -0.34 -4.07
C GLU A 190 23.30 -0.97 -4.48
N PRO A 191 23.31 -1.99 -5.36
CA PRO A 191 22.10 -2.75 -5.66
C PRO A 191 21.47 -3.35 -4.39
N LEU A 192 20.16 -3.23 -4.25
CA LEU A 192 19.45 -3.79 -3.10
C LEU A 192 19.56 -5.32 -3.04
N GLN A 193 20.19 -5.82 -1.98
CA GLN A 193 20.28 -7.25 -1.69
C GLN A 193 19.00 -7.71 -0.97
N MET A 194 18.26 -8.64 -1.57
CA MET A 194 16.98 -9.18 -1.07
C MET A 194 17.01 -9.67 0.39
N GLY A 195 18.16 -10.15 0.88
CA GLY A 195 18.30 -10.75 2.20
C GLY A 195 18.31 -9.78 3.39
N SER A 196 18.59 -8.48 3.18
CA SER A 196 18.72 -7.47 4.25
C SER A 196 17.48 -6.58 4.46
N VAL A 197 16.56 -6.61 3.50
CA VAL A 197 15.25 -5.92 3.51
C VAL A 197 14.23 -6.38 4.58
N PRO A 198 14.25 -7.63 5.14
CA PRO A 198 13.14 -8.17 5.95
C PRO A 198 12.78 -7.45 7.27
N VAL A 199 13.56 -6.45 7.72
CA VAL A 199 13.33 -5.73 8.99
C VAL A 199 12.60 -4.40 8.79
N SER A 200 12.38 -3.98 7.54
CA SER A 200 11.68 -2.72 7.22
C SER A 200 10.15 -2.88 7.22
N LEU A 201 9.43 -1.81 7.55
CA LEU A 201 7.97 -1.71 7.41
C LEU A 201 7.56 -1.84 5.94
N GLY A 202 8.37 -1.28 5.04
CA GLY A 202 8.26 -1.46 3.60
C GLY A 202 9.27 -0.60 2.82
N LEU A 203 9.21 -0.71 1.51
CA LEU A 203 10.08 0.01 0.58
C LEU A 203 9.31 1.06 -0.20
N VAL A 204 9.95 2.20 -0.42
CA VAL A 204 9.40 3.31 -1.21
C VAL A 204 10.39 3.80 -2.25
N LEU A 205 9.88 4.05 -3.44
CA LEU A 205 10.64 4.71 -4.49
C LEU A 205 10.66 6.20 -4.20
N THR A 206 11.87 6.75 -4.06
CA THR A 206 12.08 8.18 -3.91
C THR A 206 13.09 8.68 -4.94
N GLU A 207 12.74 9.72 -5.68
CA GLU A 207 13.68 10.44 -6.53
C GLU A 207 13.91 11.81 -5.92
N TRP A 208 15.17 12.11 -5.61
CA TRP A 208 15.54 13.36 -4.97
C TRP A 208 16.17 14.30 -5.99
N LYS A 209 15.83 15.58 -5.95
CA LYS A 209 16.54 16.61 -6.72
C LYS A 209 16.96 17.78 -5.86
N ARG A 210 18.19 18.25 -6.05
CA ARG A 210 18.64 19.51 -5.48
C ARG A 210 18.31 20.66 -6.42
N VAL A 211 17.61 21.68 -5.94
CA VAL A 211 17.21 22.85 -6.73
C VAL A 211 17.87 24.11 -6.19
N THR A 212 18.74 24.71 -7.01
CA THR A 212 19.35 26.03 -6.78
C THR A 212 18.69 27.06 -7.69
N GLY A 213 17.86 27.94 -7.13
CA GLY A 213 17.13 28.96 -7.89
C GLY A 213 15.65 28.63 -8.12
N SER A 214 15.10 29.07 -9.25
CA SER A 214 13.65 29.01 -9.56
C SER A 214 13.25 27.86 -10.49
N ASN A 215 14.04 26.78 -10.56
CA ASN A 215 13.82 25.65 -11.49
C ASN A 215 13.13 24.44 -10.83
N ALA A 216 12.35 24.65 -9.78
CA ALA A 216 11.70 23.57 -9.04
C ALA A 216 10.75 22.73 -9.89
N ASP A 217 9.95 23.37 -10.77
CA ASP A 217 9.02 22.66 -11.64
C ASP A 217 9.74 21.72 -12.61
N THR A 218 10.83 22.19 -13.21
CA THR A 218 11.68 21.36 -14.09
C THR A 218 12.24 20.17 -13.33
N ALA A 219 12.69 20.37 -12.09
CA ALA A 219 13.24 19.30 -11.27
C ALA A 219 12.18 18.23 -10.91
N TYR A 220 10.94 18.62 -10.65
CA TYR A 220 9.84 17.64 -10.48
C TYR A 220 9.58 16.82 -11.74
N VAL A 221 9.63 17.46 -12.92
CA VAL A 221 9.47 16.77 -14.21
C VAL A 221 10.61 15.76 -14.43
N GLU A 222 11.85 16.14 -14.14
CA GLU A 222 13.01 15.25 -14.25
C GLU A 222 12.94 14.08 -13.26
N ALA A 223 12.60 14.35 -11.99
CA ALA A 223 12.42 13.32 -10.97
C ALA A 223 11.31 12.33 -11.37
N ARG A 224 10.20 12.84 -11.91
CA ARG A 224 9.11 12.01 -12.43
C ARG A 224 9.59 11.13 -13.57
N ALA A 225 10.30 11.68 -14.55
CA ALA A 225 10.80 10.91 -15.70
C ALA A 225 11.71 9.77 -15.26
N GLN A 226 12.57 9.99 -14.26
CA GLN A 226 13.42 8.95 -13.67
C GLN A 226 12.60 7.91 -12.91
N ALA A 227 11.68 8.35 -12.03
CA ALA A 227 10.80 7.46 -11.30
C ALA A 227 9.92 6.62 -12.24
N ALA A 228 9.50 7.17 -13.38
CA ALA A 228 8.67 6.52 -14.40
C ALA A 228 9.35 5.31 -15.05
N LEU A 229 10.70 5.27 -15.11
CA LEU A 229 11.46 4.13 -15.63
C LEU A 229 11.22 2.85 -14.82
N TYR A 230 10.71 2.98 -13.60
CA TYR A 230 10.43 1.85 -12.75
C TYR A 230 9.20 1.04 -13.20
N GLN A 231 9.41 -0.25 -13.49
CA GLN A 231 8.36 -1.16 -13.98
C GLN A 231 7.76 -2.10 -12.90
N GLY A 232 8.18 -2.00 -11.63
CA GLY A 232 7.61 -2.81 -10.54
C GLY A 232 8.17 -4.23 -10.40
N GLY A 233 7.84 -4.90 -9.29
CA GLY A 233 7.58 -6.35 -9.32
C GLY A 233 8.62 -7.32 -8.75
N VAL A 234 9.71 -6.89 -8.11
CA VAL A 234 10.79 -7.83 -7.71
C VAL A 234 10.82 -8.17 -6.21
N LEU A 235 10.23 -7.37 -5.32
CA LEU A 235 10.40 -7.50 -3.84
C LEU A 235 9.17 -8.07 -3.10
N GLY A 236 8.43 -8.99 -3.71
CA GLY A 236 7.44 -9.82 -3.00
C GLY A 236 6.31 -9.08 -2.25
N GLY A 237 5.95 -7.86 -2.67
CA GLY A 237 4.83 -7.10 -2.09
C GLY A 237 5.17 -6.15 -0.94
N LEU A 238 6.44 -6.05 -0.50
CA LEU A 238 6.87 -5.08 0.53
C LEU A 238 6.96 -3.64 0.03
N GLU A 239 6.82 -3.45 -1.28
CA GLU A 239 7.04 -2.18 -1.95
C GLU A 239 5.73 -1.42 -2.15
N LEU A 240 5.75 -0.12 -1.84
CA LEU A 240 4.65 0.78 -2.16
C LEU A 240 4.63 1.09 -3.65
N ASN A 241 3.96 0.23 -4.41
CA ASN A 241 3.86 0.35 -5.87
C ASN A 241 2.91 1.47 -6.34
N SER A 242 1.99 1.92 -5.48
CA SER A 242 0.96 2.91 -5.79
C SER A 242 1.44 4.35 -5.62
N HIS A 243 2.56 4.59 -4.94
CA HIS A 243 3.09 5.94 -4.70
C HIS A 243 4.58 6.01 -5.00
N ARG A 244 4.99 7.11 -5.64
CA ARG A 244 6.38 7.45 -5.90
C ARG A 244 6.62 8.86 -5.37
N TYR A 245 7.63 9.05 -4.54
CA TYR A 245 7.90 10.34 -3.91
C TYR A 245 8.95 11.10 -4.72
N LEU A 246 8.55 12.26 -5.24
CA LEU A 246 9.43 13.19 -5.93
C LEU A 246 9.82 14.25 -4.92
N VAL A 247 11.05 14.17 -4.41
CA VAL A 247 11.50 14.97 -3.29
C VAL A 247 12.46 16.05 -3.78
N ILE A 248 12.04 17.30 -3.67
CA ILE A 248 12.85 18.44 -4.11
C ILE A 248 13.40 19.16 -2.89
N VAL A 249 14.73 19.25 -2.84
CA VAL A 249 15.44 19.93 -1.77
C VAL A 249 15.79 21.35 -2.22
N THR A 250 15.32 22.33 -1.44
CA THR A 250 15.50 23.76 -1.72
C THR A 250 16.13 24.46 -0.53
N GLU A 251 16.68 25.65 -0.74
CA GLU A 251 17.10 26.51 0.37
C GLU A 251 15.90 26.97 1.20
N ARG A 252 14.87 27.52 0.56
CA ARG A 252 13.66 28.03 1.21
C ARG A 252 12.44 27.20 0.84
N GLN A 253 11.41 27.24 1.70
CA GLN A 253 10.14 26.56 1.43
C GLN A 253 9.51 27.07 0.13
N ILE A 254 9.03 26.14 -0.67
CA ILE A 254 8.18 26.40 -1.83
C ILE A 254 6.87 25.64 -1.66
N VAL A 255 5.84 26.04 -2.40
CA VAL A 255 4.61 25.25 -2.51
C VAL A 255 4.85 24.20 -3.60
N PRO A 256 4.87 22.89 -3.28
CA PRO A 256 4.94 21.86 -4.31
C PRO A 256 3.72 21.95 -5.24
N PRO A 257 3.87 21.59 -6.53
CA PRO A 257 2.71 21.42 -7.40
C PRO A 257 1.80 20.31 -6.86
N ALA A 258 0.53 20.32 -7.28
CA ALA A 258 -0.40 19.24 -6.96
C ALA A 258 0.17 17.89 -7.42
N ASP A 259 -0.12 16.82 -6.69
CA ASP A 259 0.31 15.49 -7.09
C ASP A 259 -0.25 15.11 -8.44
N LEU A 260 0.50 14.24 -9.13
CA LEU A 260 0.08 13.73 -10.41
C LEU A 260 -0.34 12.27 -10.28
N VAL A 261 -1.43 11.90 -10.95
CA VAL A 261 -1.91 10.52 -11.01
C VAL A 261 -1.77 10.02 -12.44
N GLU A 262 -1.05 8.92 -12.63
CA GLU A 262 -0.90 8.24 -13.91
C GLU A 262 -1.19 6.76 -13.77
N GLY A 263 -2.29 6.31 -14.39
CA GLY A 263 -2.78 4.95 -14.20
C GLY A 263 -3.05 4.69 -12.72
N ASN A 264 -2.27 3.78 -12.12
CA ASN A 264 -2.42 3.36 -10.72
C ASN A 264 -1.31 3.91 -9.81
N VAL A 265 -0.51 4.86 -10.30
CA VAL A 265 0.63 5.43 -9.58
C VAL A 265 0.35 6.90 -9.28
N VAL A 266 0.50 7.29 -8.02
CA VAL A 266 0.49 8.67 -7.55
C VAL A 266 1.93 9.14 -7.39
N TYR A 267 2.29 10.19 -8.11
CA TYR A 267 3.55 10.91 -7.93
C TYR A 267 3.34 12.01 -6.90
N ARG A 268 3.84 11.76 -5.69
CA ARG A 268 3.74 12.68 -4.55
C ARG A 268 4.85 13.72 -4.62
N HIS A 269 4.47 15.00 -4.69
CA HIS A 269 5.43 16.10 -4.75
C HIS A 269 5.76 16.58 -3.34
N ILE A 270 7.01 16.41 -2.92
CA ILE A 270 7.49 16.78 -1.58
C ILE A 270 8.58 17.84 -1.71
N ASN A 271 8.45 18.94 -0.96
CA ASN A 271 9.53 19.90 -0.79
C ASN A 271 10.18 19.73 0.60
N ILE A 272 11.50 19.64 0.63
CA ILE A 272 12.31 19.72 1.85
C ILE A 272 13.15 20.99 1.79
N ALA A 273 12.82 21.98 2.61
CA ALA A 273 13.59 23.21 2.73
C ALA A 273 14.67 23.05 3.80
N VAL A 274 15.93 23.34 3.46
CA VAL A 274 17.07 23.25 4.40
C VAL A 274 17.24 24.49 5.28
N ASP A 275 16.65 25.61 4.88
CA ASP A 275 16.60 26.86 5.64
C ASP A 275 15.18 27.47 5.58
N PRO A 276 14.15 26.79 6.10
CA PRO A 276 12.78 27.31 6.06
C PRO A 276 12.67 28.65 6.78
N TYR A 277 11.71 29.48 6.38
CA TYR A 277 11.42 30.72 7.11
C TYR A 277 10.90 30.38 8.51
N SER A 278 11.17 31.25 9.48
CA SER A 278 10.52 31.14 10.78
C SER A 278 9.00 31.20 10.61
N PRO A 279 8.21 30.53 11.48
CA PRO A 279 6.75 30.54 11.38
C PRO A 279 6.14 31.95 11.32
N SER A 280 6.75 32.90 12.05
CA SER A 280 6.33 34.31 12.08
C SER A 280 6.59 35.08 10.78
N VAL A 281 7.58 34.66 9.99
CA VAL A 281 7.89 35.23 8.68
C VAL A 281 7.10 34.52 7.57
N ALA A 282 6.93 33.20 7.68
CA ALA A 282 6.14 32.39 6.76
C ALA A 282 4.67 32.85 6.73
N ALA A 283 4.06 33.08 7.90
CA ALA A 283 2.66 33.52 8.02
C ALA A 283 2.36 34.89 7.39
N LYS A 284 3.39 35.71 7.13
CA LYS A 284 3.25 37.03 6.49
C LYS A 284 3.38 36.98 4.97
N ARG A 285 3.78 35.83 4.42
CA ARG A 285 4.07 35.64 2.98
C ARG A 285 3.08 34.71 2.28
N MET A 286 2.25 34.01 3.05
CA MET A 286 1.04 33.34 2.57
C MET A 286 -0.11 34.34 2.51
#